data_AF-A0A3D4GU68-F1
#
_entry.id   AF-A0A3D4GU68-F1
#
_cell.length_a   1.000
_cell.length_b   1.000
_cell.length_c   1.000
_cell.angle_alpha   90.00
_cell.angle_beta   90.00
_cell.angle_gamma   90.00
#
_symmetry.space_group_name_H-M   'P 1'
#
loop_
_entity.id
_entity.type
_entity.pdbx_description
1 polymer ?
#
loop_
_entity_poly.entity_id
_entity_poly.type
_entity_poly.pdbx_seq_one_letter_code
_entity_poly.pdbx_strand_id
1 'polypeptide(L)'
;VDYVLYEVLQGEVKLEYLGIADQFVPLPTPVSREGLFFTFSKAAPCNSFGLRERLAERLYELVNSGRVEELIRRYKAMYSASS
;
A
#
# COMPACT_ATOMS: atom_id res chain seq x y z
N VAL A 1 -16.21 10.22 -18.92
CA VAL A 1 -14.86 10.05 -18.35
C VAL A 1 -14.51 8.60 -18.55
N ASP A 2 -13.48 8.30 -19.33
CA ASP A 2 -13.19 6.94 -19.82
C ASP A 2 -12.06 6.24 -19.05
N TYR A 3 -11.57 6.86 -17.98
CA TYR A 3 -10.51 6.36 -17.12
C TYR A 3 -10.68 6.87 -15.69
N VAL A 4 -10.13 6.13 -14.73
CA VAL A 4 -9.98 6.56 -13.33
C VAL A 4 -8.52 6.44 -12.92
N LEU A 5 -8.06 7.37 -12.09
CA LEU A 5 -6.74 7.31 -11.50
C LEU A 5 -6.86 6.79 -10.07
N TYR A 6 -6.11 5.75 -9.74
CA TYR A 6 -6.17 5.08 -8.44
C TYR A 6 -4.85 4.41 -8.11
N GLU A 7 -4.58 4.23 -6.81
CA GLU A 7 -3.49 3.38 -6.34
C GLU A 7 -3.81 1.91 -6.64
N VAL A 8 -2.88 1.17 -7.24
CA VAL A 8 -3.16 -0.17 -7.81
C VAL A 8 -3.86 -1.11 -6.83
N LEU A 9 -3.27 -1.36 -5.66
CA LEU A 9 -3.83 -2.30 -4.68
C LEU A 9 -5.19 -1.86 -4.15
N GLN A 10 -5.38 -0.57 -3.92
CA GLN A 10 -6.66 -0.04 -3.43
C GLN A 10 -7.73 -0.10 -4.52
N GLY A 11 -7.34 0.12 -5.77
CA GLY A 11 -8.21 0.09 -6.94
C GLY A 11 -8.72 -1.31 -7.20
N GLU A 12 -7.83 -2.30 -7.18
CA GLU A 12 -8.19 -3.72 -7.28
C GLU A 12 -9.21 -4.12 -6.21
N VAL A 13 -8.93 -3.82 -4.93
CA VAL A 13 -9.87 -4.10 -3.83
C VAL A 13 -11.20 -3.40 -4.04
N LYS A 14 -11.19 -2.13 -4.46
CA LYS A 14 -12.43 -1.34 -4.64
C LYS A 14 -13.29 -1.91 -5.77
N LEU A 15 -12.67 -2.29 -6.88
CA LEU A 15 -13.36 -2.85 -8.04
C LEU A 15 -13.91 -4.26 -7.75
N GLU A 16 -13.13 -5.10 -7.05
CA GLU A 16 -13.56 -6.41 -6.57
C GLU A 16 -14.76 -6.27 -5.62
N TYR A 17 -14.68 -5.39 -4.62
CA TYR A 17 -15.75 -5.12 -3.67
C TYR A 17 -17.06 -4.67 -4.35
N LEU A 18 -16.95 -3.85 -5.40
CA LEU A 18 -18.10 -3.34 -6.17
C LEU A 18 -18.64 -4.36 -7.19
N GLY A 19 -17.97 -5.49 -7.42
CA GLY A 19 -18.38 -6.49 -8.41
C GLY A 19 -18.27 -6.00 -9.86
N ILE A 20 -17.37 -5.06 -10.15
CA ILE A 20 -17.18 -4.45 -11.49
C ILE A 20 -15.74 -4.58 -12.00
N ALA A 21 -14.92 -5.43 -11.38
CA ALA A 21 -13.50 -5.58 -11.74
C ALA A 21 -13.27 -6.01 -13.20
N ASP A 22 -14.21 -6.75 -13.78
CA ASP A 22 -14.20 -7.19 -15.18
C ASP A 22 -14.49 -6.06 -16.19
N GLN A 23 -14.97 -4.91 -15.73
CA GLN A 23 -15.26 -3.74 -16.57
C GLN A 23 -14.05 -2.80 -16.74
N PHE A 24 -12.94 -3.08 -16.04
CA PHE A 24 -11.75 -2.24 -16.03
C PHE A 24 -10.51 -3.01 -16.47
N VAL A 25 -9.61 -2.33 -17.17
CA VAL A 25 -8.31 -2.87 -17.56
C VAL A 25 -7.21 -2.00 -16.93
N PRO A 26 -6.30 -2.56 -16.12
CA PRO A 26 -5.17 -1.80 -15.60
C PRO A 26 -4.20 -1.47 -16.74
N LEU A 27 -3.75 -0.21 -16.80
CA LEU A 27 -2.74 0.20 -17.76
C LEU A 27 -1.34 -0.27 -17.33
N PRO A 28 -0.49 -0.75 -18.26
CA PRO A 28 0.80 -1.36 -17.93
C PRO A 28 1.85 -0.34 -17.43
N THR A 29 1.70 0.93 -17.83
CA THR A 29 2.59 2.01 -17.39
C THR A 29 1.88 2.82 -16.30
N PRO A 30 2.31 2.69 -15.03
CA PRO A 30 1.74 3.52 -13.97
C PRO A 30 2.15 4.98 -14.17
N VAL A 31 1.24 5.90 -13.84
CA VAL A 31 1.50 7.36 -13.91
C VAL A 31 2.58 7.77 -12.90
N SER A 32 2.61 7.12 -11.73
CA SER A 32 3.63 7.30 -10.69
C SER A 32 3.97 5.98 -10.00
N ARG A 33 5.18 5.88 -9.45
CA ARG A 33 5.64 4.76 -8.60
C ARG A 33 6.19 5.34 -7.31
N GLU A 34 5.29 5.65 -6.37
CA GLU A 34 5.69 6.18 -5.06
C GLU A 34 5.86 5.05 -4.05
N GLY A 35 6.88 5.16 -3.20
CA GLY A 35 7.00 4.30 -2.03
C GLY A 35 5.99 4.73 -0.96
N LEU A 36 5.52 3.77 -0.15
CA LEU A 36 4.75 4.09 1.05
C LEU A 36 5.70 4.22 2.24
N PHE A 37 5.67 5.37 2.91
CA PHE A 37 6.59 5.69 4.01
C PHE A 37 5.84 6.01 5.30
N PHE A 38 6.45 5.68 6.44
CA PHE A 38 6.00 6.23 7.71
C PHE A 38 6.37 7.70 7.80
N THR A 39 5.35 8.55 7.94
CA THR A 39 5.53 9.97 8.14
C THR A 39 5.50 10.31 9.63
N PHE A 40 6.46 11.11 10.09
CA PHE A 40 6.54 11.59 11.47
C PHE A 40 6.36 13.10 11.51
N SER A 41 5.60 13.58 12.51
CA SER A 41 5.51 15.03 12.74
C SER A 41 6.89 15.60 13.06
N LYS A 42 7.27 16.69 12.38
CA LYS A 42 8.52 17.41 12.66
C LYS A 42 8.57 17.94 14.10
N ALA A 43 7.42 18.30 14.66
CA ALA A 43 7.29 18.86 16.01
C ALA A 43 7.19 17.79 17.12
N ALA A 44 7.10 16.50 16.76
CA ALA A 44 6.99 15.46 17.76
C ALA A 44 8.30 15.36 18.58
N PRO A 45 8.25 15.46 19.92
CA PRO A 45 9.45 15.37 20.77
C PRO A 45 10.22 14.06 20.61
N CYS A 46 9.54 12.98 20.20
CA CYS A 46 10.12 11.68 19.97
C CYS A 46 10.72 11.50 18.56
N ASN A 47 10.54 12.43 17.62
CA ASN A 47 11.06 12.35 16.25
C ASN A 47 12.58 12.62 16.19
N SER A 48 13.33 11.82 16.94
CA SER A 48 14.78 11.84 16.98
C SER A 48 15.37 11.06 15.81
N PHE A 49 16.64 11.31 15.51
CA PHE A 49 17.38 10.51 14.52
C PHE A 49 17.39 9.02 14.89
N GLY A 50 17.73 8.70 16.15
CA GLY A 50 17.81 7.30 16.60
C GLY A 50 16.47 6.56 16.59
N LEU A 51 15.32 7.25 16.73
CA LEU A 51 14.02 6.59 16.51
C LEU A 51 13.84 6.23 15.04
N ARG A 52 14.10 7.18 14.13
CA ARG A 52 13.94 6.98 12.68
C ARG A 52 14.83 5.85 12.17
N GLU A 53 16.08 5.78 12.63
CA GLU A 53 17.03 4.73 12.28
C GLU A 53 16.53 3.35 12.70
N ARG A 54 16.16 3.17 13.98
CA ARG A 54 15.62 1.89 14.46
C ARG A 54 14.35 1.47 13.72
N LEU A 55 13.45 2.41 13.40
CA LEU A 55 12.25 2.09 12.63
C LEU A 55 12.59 1.68 11.19
N ALA A 56 13.58 2.32 10.57
CA ALA A 56 14.05 1.97 9.23
C ALA A 56 14.67 0.56 9.21
N GLU A 57 15.51 0.22 10.19
CA GLU A 57 16.10 -1.13 10.33
C GLU A 57 15.02 -2.21 10.45
N ARG A 58 14.04 -2.01 11.34
CA ARG A 58 12.95 -2.98 11.51
C ARG A 58 12.07 -3.09 10.27
N LEU A 59 11.79 -1.98 9.61
CA LEU A 59 11.03 -2.01 8.36
C LEU A 59 11.81 -2.76 7.27
N TYR A 60 13.12 -2.56 7.18
CA TYR A 60 13.99 -3.27 6.26
C TYR A 60 13.98 -4.79 6.53
N GLU A 61 14.06 -5.23 7.79
CA GLU A 61 13.92 -6.64 8.17
C GLU A 61 12.57 -7.23 7.73
N LEU A 62 11.47 -6.49 7.93
CA LEU A 62 10.12 -6.93 7.56
C LEU A 62 9.92 -7.05 6.05
N VAL A 63 10.46 -6.10 5.28
CA VAL A 63 10.40 -6.16 3.82
C VAL A 63 11.23 -7.33 3.30
N ASN A 64 12.48 -7.47 3.75
CA ASN A 64 13.37 -8.54 3.23
C ASN A 64 13.00 -9.94 3.71
N SER A 65 12.20 -10.08 4.78
CA SER A 65 11.66 -11.37 5.24
C SER A 65 10.40 -11.81 4.49
N GLY A 66 9.89 -11.01 3.54
CA GLY A 66 8.66 -11.34 2.80
C GLY A 66 7.37 -11.07 3.59
N ARG A 67 7.48 -10.47 4.79
CA ARG A 67 6.35 -10.24 5.69
C ARG A 67 5.40 -9.20 5.12
N VAL A 68 5.91 -8.18 4.43
CA VAL A 68 5.06 -7.15 3.84
C VAL A 68 4.21 -7.72 2.71
N GLU A 69 4.76 -8.58 1.87
CA GLU A 69 4.05 -9.28 0.79
C GLU A 69 2.98 -10.24 1.36
N GLU A 70 3.29 -10.94 2.46
CA GLU A 70 2.33 -11.75 3.20
C GLU A 70 1.12 -10.91 3.67
N LEU A 71 1.40 -9.75 4.28
CA LEU A 71 0.36 -8.84 4.78
C LEU A 71 -0.49 -8.27 3.63
N ILE A 72 0.13 -7.86 2.51
CA ILE A 72 -0.60 -7.36 1.34
C ILE A 72 -1.58 -8.42 0.83
N ARG A 73 -1.14 -9.67 0.64
CA ARG A 73 -2.03 -10.77 0.18
C ARG A 73 -3.17 -11.00 1.16
N ARG A 74 -2.86 -11.08 2.46
CA ARG A 74 -3.86 -11.33 3.52
C ARG A 74 -4.93 -10.24 3.55
N TYR A 75 -4.51 -8.98 3.58
CA TYR A 75 -5.44 -7.87 3.72
C TYR A 75 -6.19 -7.56 2.42
N LYS A 76 -5.58 -7.77 1.24
CA LYS A 76 -6.31 -7.70 -0.03
C LYS A 76 -7.48 -8.67 -0.01
N ALA A 77 -7.23 -9.95 0.31
CA ALA A 77 -8.28 -10.96 0.39
C ALA A 77 -9.38 -10.61 1.41
N MET A 78 -8.99 -10.10 2.59
CA MET A 78 -9.95 -9.69 3.62
C MET A 78 -10.87 -8.56 3.14
N TYR A 79 -10.30 -7.51 2.53
CA TYR A 79 -11.08 -6.35 2.10
C TYR A 79 -11.94 -6.64 0.88
N SER A 80 -11.50 -7.54 -0.01
CA SER A 80 -12.31 -7.97 -1.15
C SER A 80 -13.47 -8.90 -0.75
N ALA A 81 -13.34 -9.68 0.34
CA ALA A 81 -14.35 -10.63 0.79
C ALA A 81 -15.44 -10.01 1.70
N SER A 82 -15.33 -8.72 2.05
CA SER A 82 -16.26 -8.05 2.99
C SER A 82 -17.51 -7.46 2.31
N SER A 83 -17.89 -7.98 1.13
CA SER A 83 -19.11 -7.59 0.39
C SER A 83 -20.34 -8.38 0.81
#